data_AF-A0A1R3VP20-F1
#
_entry.id   AF-A0A1R3VP20-F1
#
_cell.length_a   1.000
_cell.length_b   1.000
_cell.length_c   1.000
_cell.angle_alpha   90.00
_cell.angle_beta   90.00
_cell.angle_gamma   90.00
#
_symmetry.space_group_name_H-M   'P 1'
#
loop_
_entity.id
_entity.type
_entity.pdbx_description
1 polymer ?
#
loop_
_entity_poly.entity_id
_entity_poly.type
_entity_poly.pdbx_seq_one_letter_code
_entity_poly.pdbx_strand_id
1 'polypeptide(L)'
;MAEPTIGTRLQRRFVVFTSDSGFVAELADVAPQPWVGQAVTDLDELGEWNDVLLYRFILMDLDEEAAFDPLEIMRTLRMEYQINVPVFCFGGDEELQNDMRLARADRFFSRREMLRMLPEFCERYAWGE
;
A
#
# COMPACT_ATOMS: atom_id res chain seq x y z
N MET A 1 22.28 8.67 -9.20
CA MET A 1 21.21 7.70 -9.51
C MET A 1 21.79 6.31 -9.34
N ALA A 2 21.37 5.58 -8.31
CA ALA A 2 21.80 4.20 -8.11
C ALA A 2 20.81 3.30 -8.86
N GLU A 3 21.31 2.57 -9.85
CA GLU A 3 20.52 1.62 -10.63
C GLU A 3 19.92 0.57 -9.67
N PRO A 4 18.59 0.34 -9.67
CA PRO A 4 17.96 -0.58 -8.72
C PRO A 4 18.50 -2.00 -8.96
N THR A 5 19.29 -2.48 -7.99
CA THR A 5 19.95 -3.79 -8.08
C THR A 5 18.91 -4.92 -8.03
N ILE A 6 19.26 -6.10 -8.55
CA ILE A 6 18.45 -7.32 -8.39
C ILE A 6 18.11 -7.54 -6.91
N GLY A 7 19.05 -7.27 -6.01
CA GLY A 7 18.85 -7.38 -4.56
C GLY A 7 17.74 -6.47 -4.04
N THR A 8 17.63 -5.24 -4.53
CA THR A 8 16.58 -4.29 -4.13
C THR A 8 15.20 -4.74 -4.62
N ARG A 9 15.12 -5.32 -5.83
CA ARG A 9 13.86 -5.87 -6.38
C ARG A 9 13.38 -7.15 -5.69
N LEU A 10 14.32 -7.90 -5.11
CA LEU A 10 14.05 -9.11 -4.33
C LEU A 10 13.57 -8.81 -2.91
N GLN A 11 13.68 -7.57 -2.43
CA GLN A 11 13.16 -7.20 -1.11
C GLN A 11 11.64 -7.30 -1.09
N ARG A 12 11.12 -7.90 -0.02
CA ARG A 12 9.69 -8.09 0.18
C ARG A 12 9.13 -6.85 0.88
N ARG A 13 8.74 -5.85 0.10
CA ARG A 13 8.27 -4.55 0.62
C ARG A 13 6.81 -4.29 0.27
N PHE A 14 6.11 -3.64 1.17
CA PHE A 14 4.78 -3.06 0.93
C PHE A 14 4.73 -1.62 1.44
N VAL A 15 3.81 -0.84 0.89
CA VAL A 15 3.55 0.53 1.34
C VAL A 15 2.28 0.54 2.17
N VAL A 16 2.22 1.44 3.16
CA VAL A 16 1.01 1.76 3.92
C VAL A 16 0.82 3.26 3.86
N PHE A 17 -0.24 3.71 3.21
CA PHE A 17 -0.66 5.11 3.28
C PHE A 17 -1.44 5.31 4.58
N THR A 18 -0.76 5.84 5.59
CA THR A 18 -1.35 6.18 6.90
C THR A 18 -0.42 7.07 7.73
N SER A 19 -1.00 7.95 8.55
CA SER A 19 -0.34 8.71 9.60
C SER A 19 -0.49 8.04 10.99
N ASP A 20 -1.32 7.02 11.14
CA ASP A 20 -1.56 6.30 12.38
C ASP A 20 -0.37 5.40 12.76
N SER A 21 0.56 5.98 13.52
CA SER A 21 1.73 5.26 14.05
C SER A 21 1.38 4.03 14.89
N GLY A 22 0.20 4.00 15.54
CA GLY A 22 -0.26 2.85 16.31
C GLY A 22 -0.60 1.69 15.38
N PHE A 23 -1.35 1.96 14.32
CA PHE A 23 -1.67 0.97 13.31
C PHE A 23 -0.42 0.48 12.54
N VAL A 24 0.54 1.36 12.28
CA VAL A 24 1.83 0.96 11.68
C VAL A 24 2.59 -0.03 12.57
N ALA A 25 2.59 0.17 13.89
CA ALA A 25 3.19 -0.77 14.83
C ALA A 25 2.46 -2.12 14.83
N GLU A 26 1.13 -2.12 14.81
CA GLU A 26 0.33 -3.34 14.72
C GLU A 26 0.58 -4.12 13.42
N LEU A 27 0.72 -3.42 12.28
CA LEU A 27 1.09 -4.03 11.01
C LEU A 27 2.50 -4.66 11.06
N ALA A 28 3.46 -3.99 11.70
CA ALA A 28 4.81 -4.51 11.85
C ALA A 28 4.86 -5.79 12.70
N ASP A 29 4.00 -5.89 13.73
CA ASP A 29 3.91 -7.07 14.60
C ASP A 29 3.34 -8.30 13.88
N VAL A 30 2.44 -8.10 12.91
CA VAL A 30 1.82 -9.20 12.15
C VAL A 30 2.52 -9.49 10.82
N ALA A 31 3.37 -8.58 10.32
CA ALA A 31 4.10 -8.78 9.08
C ALA A 31 5.13 -9.93 9.20
N PRO A 32 5.06 -10.97 8.36
CA PRO A 32 6.03 -12.07 8.42
C PRO A 32 7.40 -11.63 7.92
N GLN A 33 8.47 -12.03 8.58
CA GLN A 33 9.83 -11.80 8.06
C GLN A 33 10.04 -12.54 6.72
N PRO A 34 10.76 -11.97 5.73
CA PRO A 34 11.53 -10.73 5.77
C PRO A 34 10.77 -9.50 5.23
N TRP A 35 9.44 -9.43 5.40
CA TRP A 35 8.66 -8.32 4.88
C TRP A 35 8.91 -7.01 5.64
N VAL A 36 8.99 -5.91 4.90
CA VAL A 36 9.17 -4.56 5.45
C VAL A 36 8.06 -3.65 4.92
N GLY A 37 7.26 -3.11 5.83
CA GLY A 37 6.28 -2.06 5.53
C GLY A 37 6.91 -0.67 5.61
N GLN A 38 6.58 0.20 4.66
CA GLN A 38 6.91 1.62 4.73
C GLN A 38 5.63 2.43 4.84
N ALA A 39 5.49 3.17 5.93
CA ALA A 39 4.40 4.13 6.11
C ALA A 39 4.74 5.43 5.40
N VAL A 40 3.78 5.98 4.66
CA VAL A 40 3.87 7.27 3.95
C VAL A 40 2.52 7.98 4.01
N THR A 41 2.54 9.28 3.72
CA THR A 41 1.35 10.08 3.45
C THR A 41 1.36 10.66 2.03
N ASP A 42 2.51 10.65 1.36
CA ASP A 42 2.71 11.12 0.00
C ASP A 42 3.45 10.08 -0.84
N LEU A 43 3.13 10.01 -2.15
CA LEU A 43 3.88 9.19 -3.10
C LEU A 43 5.33 9.65 -3.24
N ASP A 44 5.61 10.94 -3.09
CA ASP A 44 6.97 11.50 -3.22
C ASP A 44 7.91 10.98 -2.12
N GLU A 45 7.37 10.50 -0.98
CA GLU A 45 8.15 9.83 0.08
C GLU A 45 8.70 8.47 -0.36
N LEU A 46 8.16 7.88 -1.44
CA LEU A 46 8.63 6.60 -1.99
C LEU A 46 9.80 6.76 -2.96
N GLY A 47 10.12 7.98 -3.38
CA GLY A 47 11.19 8.28 -4.34
C GLY A 47 10.63 8.70 -5.71
N GLU A 48 11.27 8.25 -6.78
CA GLU A 48 10.77 8.50 -8.13
C GLU A 48 9.54 7.65 -8.42
N TRP A 49 8.72 8.06 -9.41
CA TRP A 49 7.48 7.36 -9.77
C TRP A 49 7.66 5.85 -9.98
N ASN A 50 8.79 5.41 -10.54
CA ASN A 50 9.08 4.00 -10.80
C ASN A 50 9.52 3.22 -9.55
N ASP A 51 9.88 3.90 -8.47
CA ASP A 51 10.27 3.23 -7.22
C ASP A 51 9.06 2.56 -6.55
N VAL A 52 7.84 3.02 -6.86
CA VAL A 52 6.58 2.34 -6.50
C VAL A 52 6.54 0.89 -7.00
N LEU A 53 7.19 0.58 -8.13
CA LEU A 53 7.25 -0.78 -8.69
C LEU A 53 8.12 -1.74 -7.86
N LEU A 54 8.90 -1.23 -6.89
CA LEU A 54 9.68 -2.06 -5.97
C LEU A 54 8.82 -2.63 -4.84
N TYR A 55 7.61 -2.12 -4.65
CA TYR A 55 6.67 -2.57 -3.64
C TYR A 55 5.67 -3.57 -4.24
N ARG A 56 5.31 -4.59 -3.46
CA ARG A 56 4.47 -5.70 -3.94
C ARG A 56 2.98 -5.37 -3.93
N PHE A 57 2.57 -4.52 -3.00
CA PHE A 57 1.21 -4.01 -2.86
C PHE A 57 1.23 -2.75 -1.98
N ILE A 58 0.12 -2.03 -2.00
CA ILE A 58 -0.14 -0.84 -1.19
C ILE A 58 -1.34 -1.12 -0.28
N LEU A 59 -1.24 -0.75 0.99
CA LEU A 59 -2.37 -0.63 1.91
C LEU A 59 -2.76 0.84 1.99
N MET A 60 -4.05 1.15 1.90
CA MET A 60 -4.57 2.52 1.88
C MET A 60 -5.55 2.73 3.02
N ASP A 61 -5.21 3.59 3.98
CA ASP A 61 -6.14 4.02 5.03
C ASP A 61 -7.13 5.03 4.46
N LEU A 62 -8.42 4.73 4.53
CA LEU A 62 -9.48 5.61 4.06
C LEU A 62 -10.09 6.47 5.18
N ASP A 63 -9.69 6.29 6.44
CA ASP A 63 -10.17 7.14 7.54
C ASP A 63 -9.34 8.44 7.71
N GLU A 64 -8.27 8.61 6.93
CA GLU A 64 -7.27 9.68 7.10
C GLU A 64 -7.28 10.73 5.97
N GLU A 65 -8.47 11.12 5.51
CA GLU A 65 -8.66 12.16 4.47
C GLU A 65 -8.02 13.52 4.82
N ALA A 66 -7.77 13.78 6.10
CA ALA A 66 -7.07 14.99 6.55
C ALA A 66 -5.54 14.95 6.31
N ALA A 67 -4.96 13.75 6.19
CA ALA A 67 -3.53 13.55 5.99
C ALA A 67 -3.17 13.45 4.49
N PHE A 68 -4.03 12.82 3.69
CA PHE A 68 -3.87 12.69 2.24
C PHE A 68 -5.24 12.42 1.56
N ASP A 69 -5.34 12.71 0.27
CA ASP A 69 -6.52 12.37 -0.54
C ASP A 69 -6.31 11.01 -1.24
N PRO A 70 -6.97 9.92 -0.80
CA PRO A 70 -6.78 8.59 -1.39
C PRO A 70 -7.20 8.51 -2.86
N LEU A 71 -8.16 9.33 -3.32
CA LEU A 71 -8.59 9.37 -4.71
C LEU A 71 -7.55 10.06 -5.59
N GLU A 72 -6.92 11.12 -5.10
CA GLU A 72 -5.78 11.75 -5.78
C GLU A 72 -4.62 10.76 -5.94
N ILE A 73 -4.26 10.05 -4.87
CA ILE A 73 -3.20 9.02 -4.93
C ILE A 73 -3.53 7.93 -5.96
N MET A 74 -4.78 7.43 -5.98
CA MET A 74 -5.21 6.44 -6.98
C MET A 74 -5.15 6.99 -8.40
N ARG A 75 -5.56 8.25 -8.60
CA ARG A 75 -5.47 8.92 -9.90
C ARG A 75 -4.03 9.02 -10.38
N THR A 76 -3.11 9.45 -9.53
CA THR A 76 -1.69 9.52 -9.86
C THR A 76 -1.13 8.15 -10.21
N LEU A 77 -1.39 7.13 -9.38
CA LEU A 77 -0.94 5.76 -9.65
C LEU A 77 -1.43 5.21 -10.99
N ARG A 78 -2.74 5.32 -11.27
CA ARG A 78 -3.37 4.64 -12.41
C ARG A 78 -3.28 5.43 -13.71
N MET A 79 -3.39 6.75 -13.66
CA MET A 79 -3.45 7.60 -14.86
C MET A 79 -2.10 8.25 -15.19
N GLU A 80 -1.39 8.76 -14.19
CA GLU A 80 -0.15 9.50 -14.41
C GLU A 80 1.05 8.54 -14.50
N TYR A 81 1.22 7.68 -13.49
CA TYR A 81 2.32 6.72 -13.44
C TYR A 81 2.03 5.44 -14.22
N GLN A 82 0.75 5.19 -14.57
CA GLN A 82 0.30 3.98 -15.28
C GLN A 82 0.69 2.67 -14.57
N ILE A 83 0.77 2.71 -13.23
CA ILE A 83 1.17 1.60 -12.38
C ILE A 83 -0.07 0.84 -11.92
N ASN A 84 -0.06 -0.48 -12.12
CA ASN A 84 -1.14 -1.40 -11.73
C ASN A 84 -0.79 -2.24 -10.49
N VAL A 85 -0.03 -1.67 -9.54
CA VAL A 85 0.26 -2.32 -8.26
C VAL A 85 -1.05 -2.58 -7.49
N PRO A 86 -1.20 -3.74 -6.81
CA PRO A 86 -2.40 -4.01 -6.01
C PRO A 86 -2.55 -2.97 -4.89
N VAL A 87 -3.77 -2.45 -4.71
CA VAL A 87 -4.14 -1.50 -3.66
C VAL A 87 -5.27 -2.10 -2.82
N PHE A 88 -4.99 -2.32 -1.55
CA PHE A 88 -5.93 -2.82 -0.57
C PHE A 88 -6.33 -1.71 0.40
N CYS A 89 -7.58 -1.29 0.31
CA CYS A 89 -8.13 -0.23 1.15
C CYS A 89 -8.63 -0.78 2.48
N PHE A 90 -8.55 0.03 3.53
CA PHE A 90 -9.19 -0.25 4.80
C PHE A 90 -9.76 1.02 5.43
N GLY A 91 -10.84 0.86 6.20
CA GLY A 91 -11.57 2.01 6.76
C GLY A 91 -12.44 2.72 5.71
N GLY A 92 -12.76 3.99 5.98
CA GLY A 92 -13.59 4.85 5.13
C GLY A 92 -15.07 4.50 5.20
N ASP A 93 -15.90 5.47 4.84
CA ASP A 93 -17.33 5.25 4.69
C ASP A 93 -17.69 4.57 3.36
N GLU A 94 -18.98 4.23 3.19
CA GLU A 94 -19.45 3.52 2.00
C GLU A 94 -19.31 4.34 0.71
N GLU A 95 -19.44 5.67 0.81
CA GLU A 95 -19.34 6.58 -0.33
C GLU A 95 -17.90 6.61 -0.86
N LEU A 96 -16.93 6.86 0.02
CA LEU A 96 -15.51 6.85 -0.33
C LEU A 96 -15.05 5.49 -0.85
N GLN A 97 -15.51 4.39 -0.24
CA GLN A 97 -15.18 3.05 -0.75
C GLN A 97 -15.74 2.81 -2.16
N ASN A 98 -16.92 3.33 -2.48
CA ASN A 98 -17.48 3.22 -3.84
C ASN A 98 -16.66 4.01 -4.85
N ASP A 99 -16.23 5.22 -4.52
CA ASP A 99 -15.37 6.03 -5.37
C ASP A 99 -14.02 5.36 -5.60
N MET A 100 -13.43 4.75 -4.56
CA MET A 100 -12.21 3.97 -4.67
C MET A 100 -12.36 2.73 -5.58
N ARG A 101 -13.54 2.08 -5.60
CA ARG A 101 -13.83 0.98 -6.55
C ARG A 101 -13.83 1.49 -7.98
N LEU A 102 -14.45 2.64 -8.23
CA LEU A 102 -14.44 3.29 -9.55
C LEU A 102 -13.02 3.69 -9.97
N ALA A 103 -12.19 4.10 -9.01
CA ALA A 103 -10.76 4.40 -9.19
C ALA A 103 -9.86 3.14 -9.32
N ARG A 104 -10.45 1.94 -9.34
CA ARG A 104 -9.75 0.64 -9.49
C ARG A 104 -8.84 0.26 -8.32
N ALA A 105 -9.26 0.55 -7.09
CA ALA A 105 -8.74 -0.15 -5.92
C ALA A 105 -9.23 -1.61 -5.92
N ASP A 106 -8.41 -2.52 -5.39
CA ASP A 106 -8.62 -3.96 -5.59
C ASP A 106 -9.58 -4.56 -4.56
N ARG A 107 -9.41 -4.26 -3.27
CA ARG A 107 -10.20 -4.83 -2.16
C ARG A 107 -10.33 -3.88 -0.98
N PHE A 108 -11.35 -4.11 -0.15
CA PHE A 108 -11.74 -3.25 0.98
C PHE A 108 -11.90 -4.08 2.25
N PHE A 109 -11.44 -3.56 3.37
CA PHE A 109 -11.42 -4.24 4.66
C PHE A 109 -11.74 -3.27 5.81
N SER A 110 -12.15 -3.79 6.97
CA SER A 110 -11.97 -3.06 8.22
C SER A 110 -10.50 -3.04 8.66
N ARG A 111 -10.10 -2.12 9.54
CA ARG A 111 -8.75 -2.11 10.15
C ARG A 111 -8.35 -3.47 10.73
N ARG A 112 -9.25 -4.10 11.49
CA ARG A 112 -9.01 -5.42 12.10
C ARG A 112 -8.92 -6.54 11.05
N GLU A 113 -9.67 -6.46 9.95
CA GLU A 113 -9.51 -7.41 8.86
C GLU A 113 -8.18 -7.23 8.15
N MET A 114 -7.73 -5.99 7.93
CA MET A 114 -6.44 -5.71 7.29
C MET A 114 -5.28 -6.37 8.05
N LEU A 115 -5.23 -6.23 9.38
CA LEU A 115 -4.22 -6.89 10.22
C LEU A 115 -4.24 -8.42 10.07
N ARG A 116 -5.43 -9.02 9.99
CA ARG A 116 -5.57 -10.47 9.80
C ARG A 116 -5.16 -10.93 8.40
N MET A 117 -5.40 -10.10 7.39
CA MET A 117 -5.13 -10.44 5.98
C MET A 117 -3.68 -10.17 5.56
N LEU A 118 -2.96 -9.28 6.25
CA LEU A 118 -1.59 -8.92 5.88
C LEU A 118 -0.67 -10.14 5.71
N PRO A 119 -0.62 -11.12 6.63
CA PRO A 119 0.21 -12.31 6.44
C PRO A 119 -0.14 -13.08 5.16
N GLU A 120 -1.43 -13.20 4.83
CA GLU A 120 -1.89 -13.89 3.63
C GLU A 120 -1.50 -13.14 2.34
N PHE A 121 -1.51 -11.81 2.36
CA PHE A 121 -1.00 -11.01 1.24
C PHE A 121 0.49 -11.18 1.08
N CYS A 122 1.24 -11.13 2.18
CA CYS A 122 2.67 -11.37 2.19
C CYS A 122 3.03 -12.75 1.63
N GLU A 123 2.24 -13.79 1.89
CA GLU A 123 2.42 -15.11 1.27
C GLU A 123 2.11 -15.07 -0.23
N ARG A 124 0.92 -14.56 -0.61
CA ARG A 124 0.46 -14.53 -2.01
C ARG A 124 1.37 -13.71 -2.93
N TYR A 125 1.94 -12.62 -2.43
CA TYR A 125 2.77 -11.68 -3.19
C TYR A 125 4.27 -11.88 -2.97
N ALA A 126 4.69 -12.97 -2.32
CA ALA A 126 6.09 -13.29 -2.13
C ALA A 126 6.85 -13.48 -3.47
N TRP A 127 6.17 -13.94 -4.53
CA TRP A 127 6.71 -14.33 -5.85
C TRP A 127 7.97 -15.21 -5.75
N GLY A 128 7.84 -16.52 -6.01
CA GLY A 128 8.97 -17.44 -6.18
C GLY A 128 9.32 -18.29 -4.95
N GLU A 129 8.47 -19.29 -4.66
CA GLU A 129 8.93 -20.59 -4.16
C GLU A 129 9.05 -21.57 -5.32
#